data_AF-A0A3B0JI82-F1
#
_entry.id   AF-A0A3B0JI82-F1
#
_cell.length_a   1.000
_cell.length_b   1.000
_cell.length_c   1.000
_cell.angle_alpha   90.00
_cell.angle_beta   90.00
_cell.angle_gamma   90.00
#
_symmetry.space_group_name_H-M   'P 1'
#
loop_
_entity.id
_entity.type
_entity.pdbx_description
1 polymer ?
#
loop_
_entity_poly.entity_id
_entity_poly.type
_entity_poly.pdbx_seq_one_letter_code
_entity_poly.pdbx_strand_id
1 'polypeptide(L)'
;MQAKLYIFISLGLLATVQALSDLATDVRRCSDDKPFPLEVRVDRCITPPCYIIKGSTQYFEIDFAVDKYITSMKAKVKATTLGIITVPYELPPEVAAVCPNLMFGAYCPLYPTEDVTYLFAFPIGEYPEIGVKVEISLVDQDDDIATCFVCDIKVVKGNVSGS
;
A
#
# COMPACT_ATOMS: atom_id res chain seq x y z
N MET A 1 -62.96 25.23 14.63
CA MET A 1 -62.38 23.96 14.12
C MET A 1 -61.05 24.30 13.48
N GLN A 2 -59.94 24.13 14.22
CA GLN A 2 -58.57 24.37 13.79
C GLN A 2 -57.80 23.11 14.16
N ALA A 3 -57.55 22.23 13.20
CA ALA A 3 -56.88 20.96 13.43
C ALA A 3 -55.38 21.21 13.58
N LYS A 4 -54.84 20.96 14.78
CA LYS A 4 -53.41 20.92 15.05
C LYS A 4 -52.80 19.72 14.34
N LEU A 5 -52.01 19.98 13.29
CA LEU A 5 -51.20 18.99 12.61
C LEU A 5 -49.90 18.79 13.41
N TYR A 6 -49.89 17.82 14.32
CA TYR A 6 -48.68 17.38 15.02
C TYR A 6 -47.84 16.55 14.04
N ILE A 7 -46.87 17.21 13.41
CA ILE A 7 -45.83 16.55 12.62
C ILE A 7 -44.85 15.87 13.59
N PHE A 8 -44.97 14.55 13.72
CA PHE A 8 -43.96 13.68 14.33
C PHE A 8 -42.75 13.60 13.38
N ILE A 9 -41.76 14.47 13.55
CA ILE A 9 -40.44 14.28 12.94
C ILE A 9 -39.60 13.47 13.93
N SER A 10 -39.47 12.18 13.66
CA SER A 10 -38.51 11.28 14.26
C SER A 10 -37.09 11.84 14.04
N LEU A 11 -36.47 12.32 15.12
CA LEU A 11 -35.09 12.78 15.14
C LEU A 11 -34.17 11.57 14.90
N GLY A 12 -33.50 11.58 13.74
CA GLY A 12 -32.78 10.46 13.18
C GLY A 12 -31.59 9.96 14.00
N LEU A 13 -31.42 8.65 14.01
CA LEU A 13 -30.15 7.99 14.34
C LEU A 13 -29.21 8.20 13.16
N LEU A 14 -28.43 9.30 13.15
CA LEU A 14 -27.31 9.42 12.23
C LEU A 14 -26.25 8.40 12.65
N ALA A 15 -26.24 7.23 12.01
CA ALA A 15 -25.07 6.37 12.00
C ALA A 15 -23.95 7.15 11.29
N THR A 16 -22.98 7.64 12.04
CA THR A 16 -21.76 8.20 11.48
C THR A 16 -21.03 7.06 10.80
N VAL A 17 -21.18 6.94 9.48
CA VAL A 17 -20.31 6.11 8.67
C VAL A 17 -18.93 6.75 8.79
N GLN A 18 -18.05 6.15 9.60
CA GLN A 18 -16.66 6.53 9.62
C GLN A 18 -16.12 6.26 8.22
N ALA A 19 -15.89 7.32 7.44
CA ALA A 19 -15.18 7.21 6.17
C ALA A 19 -13.81 6.62 6.50
N LEU A 20 -13.62 5.35 6.16
CA LEU A 20 -12.30 4.74 6.16
C LEU A 20 -11.48 5.50 5.13
N SER A 21 -10.40 6.08 5.59
CA SER A 21 -9.63 7.12 4.92
C SER A 21 -8.90 6.60 3.68
N ASP A 22 -9.30 7.05 2.49
CA ASP A 22 -8.50 7.03 1.23
C ASP A 22 -7.38 8.09 1.24
N LEU A 23 -6.72 8.28 2.38
CA LEU A 23 -5.64 9.26 2.48
C LEU A 23 -4.31 8.59 2.17
N ALA A 24 -3.53 9.22 1.30
CA ALA A 24 -2.18 8.84 0.97
C ALA A 24 -1.30 8.72 2.23
N THR A 25 -0.44 7.70 2.25
CA THR A 25 0.61 7.53 3.24
C THR A 25 1.79 8.46 2.94
N ASP A 26 2.32 9.15 3.95
CA ASP A 26 3.48 10.02 3.86
C ASP A 26 4.79 9.20 3.70
N VAL A 27 5.01 8.65 2.51
CA VAL A 27 6.20 7.89 2.15
C VAL A 27 7.33 8.81 1.66
N ARG A 28 8.58 8.35 1.83
CA ARG A 28 9.78 9.14 1.50
C ARG A 28 10.36 8.72 0.15
N ARG A 29 11.05 9.65 -0.52
CA ARG A 29 11.82 9.35 -1.73
C ARG A 29 12.96 8.38 -1.44
N CYS A 30 13.23 7.50 -2.40
CA CYS A 30 14.47 6.74 -2.43
C CYS A 30 15.67 7.64 -2.74
N SER A 31 16.87 7.19 -2.42
CA SER A 31 18.12 7.85 -2.83
C SER A 31 18.30 7.84 -4.36
N ASP A 32 19.24 8.64 -4.85
CA ASP A 32 19.67 8.70 -6.26
C ASP A 32 18.60 9.20 -7.25
N ASP A 33 17.68 10.05 -6.78
CA ASP A 33 16.63 10.68 -7.60
C ASP A 33 15.77 9.70 -8.42
N LYS A 34 15.60 8.47 -7.91
CA LYS A 34 14.71 7.47 -8.51
C LYS A 34 13.28 8.03 -8.67
N PRO A 35 12.54 7.63 -9.73
CA PRO A 35 11.16 8.06 -9.92
C PRO A 35 10.31 7.78 -8.68
N PHE A 36 9.44 8.71 -8.32
CA PHE A 36 8.59 8.63 -7.13
C PHE A 36 7.15 8.29 -7.56
N PRO A 37 6.39 7.48 -6.79
CA PRO A 37 5.02 7.14 -7.16
C PRO A 37 4.13 8.39 -7.15
N LEU A 38 2.99 8.30 -7.84
CA LEU A 38 1.94 9.30 -7.79
C LEU A 38 1.32 9.32 -6.39
N GLU A 39 1.04 8.14 -5.84
CA GLU A 39 0.49 7.96 -4.51
C GLU A 39 0.85 6.58 -3.95
N VAL A 40 0.93 6.47 -2.62
CA VAL A 40 0.99 5.19 -1.92
C VAL A 40 -0.04 5.21 -0.80
N ARG A 41 -0.89 4.19 -0.72
CA ARG A 41 -1.82 3.97 0.39
C ARG A 41 -1.48 2.66 1.08
N VAL A 42 -0.96 2.76 2.29
CA VAL A 42 -0.72 1.61 3.18
C VAL A 42 -1.94 1.42 4.06
N ASP A 43 -2.56 0.25 4.04
CA ASP A 43 -3.77 -0.04 4.82
C ASP A 43 -3.57 0.37 6.30
N ARG A 44 -4.50 1.21 6.79
CA ARG A 44 -4.53 1.78 8.15
C ARG A 44 -3.29 2.60 8.55
N CYS A 45 -2.59 3.21 7.60
CA CYS A 45 -1.44 4.05 7.88
C CYS A 45 -1.37 5.29 6.99
N ILE A 46 -1.55 6.48 7.58
CA ILE A 46 -1.32 7.76 6.90
C ILE A 46 0.08 8.30 7.22
N THR A 47 0.52 8.19 8.47
CA THR A 47 1.82 8.70 8.92
C THR A 47 2.69 7.55 9.42
N PRO A 48 3.83 7.27 8.77
CA PRO A 48 4.80 6.29 9.27
C PRO A 48 5.33 6.64 10.68
N PRO A 49 5.72 5.64 11.50
CA PRO A 49 5.87 4.24 11.13
C PRO A 49 4.53 3.49 11.05
N CYS A 50 4.32 2.73 9.97
CA CYS A 50 3.13 1.90 9.82
C CYS A 50 3.22 0.65 10.68
N TYR A 51 2.18 0.38 11.48
CA TYR A 51 2.15 -0.78 12.37
C TYR A 51 1.66 -2.02 11.62
N ILE A 52 2.59 -2.93 11.33
CA ILE A 52 2.35 -4.14 10.54
C ILE A 52 2.04 -5.30 11.47
N ILE A 53 0.85 -5.88 11.34
CA ILE A 53 0.33 -6.86 12.29
C ILE A 53 0.72 -8.28 11.85
N LYS A 54 1.41 -9.02 12.72
CA LYS A 54 1.73 -10.44 12.48
C LYS A 54 0.47 -11.28 12.28
N GLY A 55 0.54 -12.27 11.38
CA GLY A 55 -0.55 -13.17 11.04
C GLY A 55 -1.66 -12.52 10.22
N SER A 56 -1.45 -11.32 9.68
CA SER A 56 -2.38 -10.61 8.80
C SER A 56 -1.82 -10.45 7.39
N THR A 57 -2.64 -10.06 6.43
CA THR A 57 -2.17 -9.57 5.13
C THR A 57 -2.09 -8.06 5.19
N GLN A 58 -0.93 -7.48 4.90
CA GLN A 58 -0.78 -6.05 4.73
C GLN A 58 -0.99 -5.68 3.26
N TYR A 59 -1.81 -4.66 3.03
CA TYR A 59 -2.07 -4.13 1.70
C TYR A 59 -1.37 -2.78 1.51
N PHE A 60 -0.77 -2.61 0.34
CA PHE A 60 -0.34 -1.32 -0.18
C PHE A 60 -0.96 -1.16 -1.57
N GLU A 61 -1.58 -0.02 -1.83
CA GLU A 61 -1.92 0.42 -3.17
C GLU A 61 -0.87 1.43 -3.60
N ILE A 62 -0.24 1.18 -4.75
CA ILE A 62 0.84 2.00 -5.28
C ILE A 62 0.40 2.52 -6.63
N ASP A 63 0.11 3.81 -6.71
CA ASP A 63 -0.25 4.49 -7.94
C ASP A 63 1.01 5.02 -8.62
N PHE A 64 1.22 4.67 -9.87
CA PHE A 64 2.40 5.07 -10.62
C PHE A 64 2.10 5.22 -12.12
N ALA A 65 2.91 6.04 -12.78
CA ALA A 65 2.90 6.21 -14.22
C ALA A 65 4.08 5.47 -14.84
N VAL A 66 3.93 4.99 -16.08
CA VAL A 66 5.03 4.45 -16.87
C VAL A 66 5.37 5.38 -18.04
N ASP A 67 6.65 5.47 -18.41
CA ASP A 67 7.14 6.35 -19.48
C ASP A 67 7.55 5.60 -20.76
N LYS A 68 7.52 4.27 -20.72
CA LYS A 68 7.85 3.39 -21.84
C LYS A 68 6.91 2.17 -21.90
N TYR A 69 7.05 1.37 -22.94
CA TYR A 69 6.28 0.13 -23.12
C TYR A 69 6.73 -0.94 -22.12
N ILE A 70 5.81 -1.45 -21.31
CA ILE A 70 6.09 -2.46 -20.28
C ILE A 70 5.38 -3.77 -20.59
N THR A 71 6.12 -4.85 -20.73
CA THR A 71 5.54 -6.20 -20.95
C THR A 71 5.52 -7.04 -19.68
N SER A 72 6.43 -6.77 -18.75
CA SER A 72 6.49 -7.42 -17.45
C SER A 72 7.11 -6.48 -16.43
N MET A 73 6.73 -6.63 -15.17
CA MET A 73 7.23 -5.78 -14.10
C MET A 73 7.22 -6.55 -12.78
N LYS A 74 8.20 -6.25 -11.92
CA LYS A 74 8.39 -6.91 -10.62
C LYS A 74 8.60 -5.89 -9.51
N ALA A 75 8.00 -6.15 -8.35
CA ALA A 75 8.35 -5.46 -7.13
C ALA A 75 9.66 -6.05 -6.55
N LYS A 76 10.56 -5.17 -6.11
CA LYS A 76 11.77 -5.50 -5.35
C LYS A 76 11.71 -4.78 -4.01
N VAL A 77 12.10 -5.46 -2.93
CA VAL A 77 12.09 -4.90 -1.58
C VAL A 77 13.49 -4.99 -0.98
N LYS A 78 13.93 -3.90 -0.34
CA LYS A 78 15.06 -3.93 0.60
C LYS A 78 14.56 -3.56 1.98
N ALA A 79 15.00 -4.31 2.98
CA ALA A 79 14.67 -4.08 4.38
C ALA A 79 15.93 -3.62 5.12
N THR A 80 15.86 -2.46 5.79
CA THR A 80 16.89 -2.03 6.74
C THR A 80 16.39 -2.16 8.18
N THR A 81 17.08 -2.95 9.00
CA THR A 81 16.79 -3.09 10.44
C THR A 81 17.90 -2.47 11.28
N LEU A 82 17.57 -2.05 12.50
CA LEU A 82 18.50 -1.40 13.44
C LEU A 82 19.21 -0.16 12.87
N GLY A 83 18.67 0.43 11.79
CA GLY A 83 19.25 1.56 11.07
C GLY A 83 20.50 1.26 10.23
N ILE A 84 21.10 0.06 10.33
CA ILE A 84 22.41 -0.24 9.72
C ILE A 84 22.45 -1.50 8.85
N ILE A 85 21.58 -2.49 9.10
CA ILE A 85 21.62 -3.76 8.36
C ILE A 85 20.60 -3.70 7.24
N THR A 86 21.05 -3.52 5.99
CA THR A 86 20.19 -3.55 4.80
C THR A 86 20.35 -4.88 4.07
N VAL A 87 19.24 -5.58 3.85
CA VAL A 87 19.21 -6.84 3.09
C VAL A 87 18.12 -6.78 2.01
N PRO A 88 18.34 -7.39 0.83
CA PRO A 88 17.25 -7.64 -0.10
C PRO A 88 16.25 -8.61 0.54
N TYR A 89 14.97 -8.36 0.33
CA TYR A 89 13.89 -9.25 0.75
C TYR A 89 13.29 -9.92 -0.49
N GLU A 90 13.42 -11.24 -0.57
CA GLU A 90 12.84 -12.02 -1.66
C GLU A 90 11.33 -12.19 -1.44
N LEU A 91 10.55 -11.58 -2.33
CA LEU A 91 9.10 -11.71 -2.33
C LEU A 91 8.68 -13.06 -2.92
N PRO A 92 7.56 -13.65 -2.47
CA PRO A 92 6.90 -14.73 -3.18
C PRO A 92 6.65 -14.33 -4.65
N PRO A 93 6.86 -15.21 -5.64
CA PRO A 93 6.76 -14.86 -7.06
C PRO A 93 5.43 -14.21 -7.45
N GLU A 94 4.33 -14.67 -6.86
CA GLU A 94 2.98 -14.17 -7.08
C GLU A 94 2.77 -12.76 -6.52
N VAL A 95 3.43 -12.41 -5.41
CA VAL A 95 3.40 -11.04 -4.88
C VAL A 95 4.33 -10.15 -5.69
N ALA A 96 5.52 -10.65 -6.03
CA ALA A 96 6.52 -9.91 -6.79
C ALA A 96 6.02 -9.49 -8.17
N ALA A 97 5.20 -10.29 -8.84
CA ALA A 97 4.69 -9.99 -10.17
C ALA A 97 3.70 -8.81 -10.15
N VAL A 98 4.06 -7.66 -10.72
CA VAL A 98 3.21 -6.45 -10.68
C VAL A 98 2.02 -6.55 -11.62
N CYS A 99 2.27 -6.90 -12.89
CA CYS A 99 1.26 -6.96 -13.95
C CYS A 99 -0.03 -7.74 -13.58
N PRO A 100 0.04 -8.97 -13.01
CA PRO A 100 -1.18 -9.72 -12.65
C PRO A 100 -1.90 -9.17 -11.41
N ASN A 101 -1.28 -8.25 -10.67
CA ASN A 101 -1.82 -7.65 -9.45
C ASN A 101 -2.18 -6.16 -9.64
N LEU A 102 -2.32 -5.71 -10.88
CA LEU A 102 -2.85 -4.39 -11.18
C LEU A 102 -4.36 -4.36 -10.88
N MET A 103 -4.81 -3.25 -10.29
CA MET A 103 -6.21 -3.05 -9.93
C MET A 103 -7.03 -2.53 -11.11
N PHE A 104 -8.35 -2.48 -10.91
CA PHE A 104 -9.31 -1.85 -11.83
C PHE A 104 -9.33 -2.43 -13.25
N GLY A 105 -8.87 -3.68 -13.41
CA GLY A 105 -8.83 -4.37 -14.71
C GLY A 105 -7.68 -3.92 -15.61
N ALA A 106 -6.71 -3.16 -15.10
CA ALA A 106 -5.46 -2.89 -15.81
C ALA A 106 -4.64 -4.19 -15.94
N TYR A 107 -3.89 -4.31 -17.03
CA TYR A 107 -3.07 -5.48 -17.33
C TYR A 107 -1.92 -5.09 -18.27
N CYS A 108 -0.83 -5.84 -18.23
CA CYS A 108 0.26 -5.66 -19.18
C CYS A 108 -0.10 -6.25 -20.57
N PRO A 109 0.35 -5.64 -21.67
CA PRO A 109 1.36 -4.58 -21.72
C PRO A 109 0.84 -3.20 -21.35
N LEU A 110 1.67 -2.41 -20.65
CA LEU A 110 1.41 -1.00 -20.39
C LEU A 110 2.06 -0.12 -21.45
N TYR A 111 1.43 1.01 -21.75
CA TYR A 111 1.90 2.01 -22.71
C TYR A 111 2.39 3.28 -22.01
N PRO A 112 3.30 4.06 -22.62
CA PRO A 112 3.73 5.33 -22.06
C PRO A 112 2.54 6.21 -21.68
N THR A 113 2.66 6.91 -20.55
CA THR A 113 1.63 7.78 -19.95
C THR A 113 0.41 7.09 -19.34
N GLU A 114 0.40 5.75 -19.28
CA GLU A 114 -0.61 5.04 -18.49
C GLU A 114 -0.32 5.16 -17.00
N ASP A 115 -1.34 5.55 -16.26
CA ASP A 115 -1.37 5.58 -14.80
C ASP A 115 -2.11 4.34 -14.30
N VAL A 116 -1.46 3.55 -13.45
CA VAL A 116 -2.03 2.29 -12.94
C VAL A 116 -1.78 2.15 -11.43
N THR A 117 -2.61 1.33 -10.80
CA THR A 117 -2.48 0.98 -9.38
C THR A 117 -2.04 -0.47 -9.24
N TYR A 118 -0.92 -0.69 -8.56
CA TYR A 118 -0.47 -2.02 -8.15
C TYR A 118 -0.94 -2.33 -6.72
N LEU A 119 -1.63 -3.45 -6.55
CA LEU A 119 -1.99 -3.98 -5.24
C LEU A 119 -0.88 -4.91 -4.72
N PHE A 120 -0.06 -4.39 -3.81
CA PHE A 120 0.89 -5.21 -3.06
C PHE A 120 0.15 -5.81 -1.85
N ALA A 121 -0.30 -7.05 -1.99
CA ALA A 121 -0.92 -7.82 -0.91
C ALA A 121 0.08 -8.82 -0.33
N PHE A 122 0.64 -8.50 0.84
CA PHE A 122 1.73 -9.29 1.42
C PHE A 122 1.34 -9.96 2.74
N PRO A 123 1.35 -11.30 2.80
CA PRO A 123 1.05 -12.03 4.03
C PRO A 123 2.20 -11.88 5.04
N ILE A 124 1.87 -11.41 6.24
CA ILE A 124 2.81 -11.19 7.32
C ILE A 124 2.90 -12.44 8.18
N GLY A 125 4.00 -13.18 8.05
CA GLY A 125 4.32 -14.33 8.90
C GLY A 125 4.84 -13.95 10.29
N GLU A 126 5.65 -14.83 10.87
CA GLU A 126 6.25 -14.66 12.20
C GLU A 126 7.56 -13.86 12.16
N TYR A 127 7.48 -12.59 11.76
CA TYR A 127 8.65 -11.69 11.77
C TYR A 127 8.95 -11.14 13.18
N PRO A 128 10.21 -10.77 13.48
CA PRO A 128 10.55 -10.09 14.73
C PRO A 128 9.79 -8.77 14.89
N GLU A 129 9.41 -8.44 16.14
CA GLU A 129 8.73 -7.17 16.46
C GLU A 129 9.75 -6.02 16.52
N ILE A 130 10.14 -5.52 15.34
CA ILE A 130 11.18 -4.52 15.16
C ILE A 130 10.74 -3.43 14.18
N GLY A 131 11.36 -2.25 14.29
CA GLY A 131 11.29 -1.21 13.27
C GLY A 131 12.11 -1.60 12.04
N VAL A 132 11.52 -1.44 10.86
CA VAL A 132 12.14 -1.74 9.58
C VAL A 132 11.89 -0.56 8.65
N LYS A 133 12.93 -0.09 7.98
CA LYS A 133 12.80 0.81 6.83
C LYS A 133 12.67 -0.07 5.59
N VAL A 134 11.52 -0.05 4.93
CA VAL A 134 11.31 -0.77 3.66
C VAL A 134 11.49 0.18 2.50
N GLU A 135 12.35 -0.19 1.56
CA GLU A 135 12.48 0.44 0.25
C GLU A 135 11.83 -0.48 -0.78
N ILE A 136 10.79 -0.01 -1.46
CA ILE A 136 10.08 -0.76 -2.49
C ILE A 136 10.36 -0.10 -3.83
N SER A 137 10.75 -0.89 -4.82
CA SER A 137 10.94 -0.46 -6.20
C SER A 137 10.12 -1.33 -7.14
N LEU A 138 9.47 -0.73 -8.14
CA LEU A 138 8.90 -1.47 -9.25
C LEU A 138 9.87 -1.39 -10.43
N VAL A 139 10.28 -2.55 -10.94
CA VAL A 139 11.23 -2.67 -12.05
C VAL A 139 10.61 -3.38 -13.24
N ASP A 140 10.90 -2.91 -14.44
CA ASP A 140 10.35 -3.49 -15.67
C ASP A 140 11.21 -4.61 -16.27
N GLN A 141 10.87 -5.04 -17.49
CA GLN A 141 11.57 -6.11 -18.21
C GLN A 141 13.05 -5.82 -18.52
N ASP A 142 13.45 -4.55 -18.51
CA ASP A 142 14.81 -4.10 -18.82
C ASP A 142 15.61 -3.80 -17.52
N ASP A 143 15.04 -4.15 -16.35
CA ASP A 143 15.54 -3.82 -15.01
C ASP A 143 15.60 -2.30 -14.69
N ASP A 144 14.93 -1.47 -15.49
CA ASP A 144 14.76 -0.04 -15.19
C ASP A 144 13.72 0.16 -14.07
N ILE A 145 13.94 1.18 -13.24
CA ILE A 145 13.06 1.50 -12.10
C ILE A 145 11.95 2.44 -12.55
N ALA A 146 10.71 1.97 -12.58
CA ALA A 146 9.53 2.77 -12.90
C ALA A 146 9.10 3.65 -11.71
N THR A 147 9.24 3.15 -10.48
CA THR A 147 8.96 3.91 -9.26
C THR A 147 9.67 3.33 -8.05
N CYS A 148 9.98 4.19 -7.07
CA CYS A 148 10.63 3.82 -5.82
C CYS A 148 10.18 4.72 -4.66
N PHE A 149 9.88 4.11 -3.51
CA PHE A 149 9.63 4.84 -2.27
C PHE A 149 10.16 4.08 -1.04
N VAL A 150 10.28 4.82 0.06
CA VAL A 150 10.67 4.30 1.36
C VAL A 150 9.54 4.52 2.36
N CYS A 151 9.16 3.47 3.08
CA CYS A 151 8.20 3.53 4.17
C CYS A 151 8.84 2.96 5.44
N ASP A 152 8.71 3.66 6.57
CA ASP A 152 9.10 3.09 7.85
C ASP A 152 7.94 2.27 8.40
N ILE A 153 8.22 1.04 8.81
CA ILE A 153 7.25 0.12 9.38
C ILE A 153 7.71 -0.36 10.75
N LYS A 154 6.76 -0.80 11.57
CA LYS A 154 7.02 -1.49 12.83
C LYS A 154 6.17 -2.74 12.91
N VAL A 155 6.82 -3.89 12.93
CA VAL A 155 6.12 -5.17 13.10
C VAL A 155 5.65 -5.28 14.55
N VAL A 156 4.38 -5.62 14.75
CA VAL A 156 3.76 -5.77 16.07
C VAL A 156 2.95 -7.07 16.16
N LYS A 157 2.79 -7.57 17.39
CA LYS A 157 1.92 -8.70 17.67
C LYS A 157 0.48 -8.40 17.26
N GLY A 158 -0.17 -9.36 16.60
CA GLY A 158 -1.62 -9.37 16.43
C GLY A 158 -2.33 -9.65 17.75
N ASN A 159 -3.39 -8.91 18.03
CA ASN A 159 -4.31 -9.30 19.10
C ASN A 159 -5.01 -10.58 18.65
N VAL A 160 -4.67 -11.71 19.27
CA VAL A 160 -5.47 -12.93 19.17
C VAL A 160 -6.75 -12.66 19.96
N SER A 161 -7.76 -12.07 19.32
CA SER A 161 -9.14 -12.18 19.82
C SER A 161 -9.53 -13.64 19.66
N GLY A 162 -9.30 -14.42 20.72
CA GLY A 162 -9.73 -15.81 20.82
C GLY A 162 -11.20 -15.91 20.45
N SER A 163 -11.47 -16.65 19.37
CA SER A 163 -12.79 -17.22 19.12
C SER A 163 -13.02 -18.40 20.05
#